data_AF-A0A7K4A0Y8-F1
#
_entry.id   AF-A0A7K4A0Y8-F1
#
_cell.length_a   1.000
_cell.length_b   1.000
_cell.length_c   1.000
_cell.angle_alpha   90.00
_cell.angle_beta   90.00
_cell.angle_gamma   90.00
#
_symmetry.space_group_name_H-M   'P 1'
#
loop_
_entity.id
_entity.type
_entity.pdbx_description
1 polymer ?
#
loop_
_entity_poly.entity_id
_entity_poly.type
_entity_poly.pdbx_seq_one_letter_code
_entity_poly.pdbx_strand_id
1 'polypeptide(L)'
;MSSRKRKQEYVRTTGDRSREELIFATLSLPIETDTRVAGLVRVLNNLPDVYTCSSCGGHSDLRDRENPVPEGYFYVQFILEPTESGFFSLGIIDLAARNVDNENLAVKVLNCTDNPKLVMFHILGKEGVDPGEFAEEIRSLCKEWGVSCEGVYERKKKVRKQIAYDRIQKGDL
;
A
#
# COMPACT_ATOMS: atom_id res chain seq x y z
N MET A 1 6.18 30.16 -12.19
CA MET A 1 5.48 29.45 -13.27
C MET A 1 4.56 28.41 -12.64
N SER A 2 3.34 28.30 -13.18
CA SER A 2 2.14 27.64 -12.62
C SER A 2 2.36 26.26 -11.99
N SER A 3 2.17 26.14 -10.66
CA SER A 3 1.90 24.85 -10.02
C SER A 3 0.52 24.38 -10.50
N ARG A 4 0.47 23.34 -11.34
CA ARG A 4 -0.80 22.64 -11.61
C ARG A 4 -1.30 22.08 -10.28
N LYS A 5 -2.14 22.83 -9.57
CA LYS A 5 -2.99 22.29 -8.50
C LYS A 5 -3.84 21.20 -9.17
N ARG A 6 -3.47 19.93 -8.99
CA ARG A 6 -4.39 18.82 -9.25
C ARG A 6 -5.63 19.13 -8.43
N LYS A 7 -6.76 19.40 -9.07
CA LYS A 7 -8.08 19.35 -8.44
C LYS A 7 -8.37 17.88 -8.16
N GLN A 8 -7.69 17.31 -7.17
CA GLN A 8 -8.09 16.04 -6.59
C GLN A 8 -9.20 16.39 -5.60
N GLU A 9 -10.44 16.06 -5.95
CA GLU A 9 -11.52 16.07 -4.96
C GLU A 9 -11.20 15.00 -3.93
N TYR A 10 -10.73 15.45 -2.76
CA TYR A 10 -10.66 14.61 -1.58
C TYR A 10 -12.10 14.31 -1.17
N VAL A 11 -12.59 13.14 -1.59
CA VAL A 11 -13.88 12.66 -1.13
C VAL A 11 -13.74 12.40 0.38
N ARG A 12 -14.30 13.30 1.20
CA ARG A 12 -14.35 13.12 2.66
C ARG A 12 -15.05 11.78 2.94
N THR A 13 -14.34 10.88 3.61
CA THR A 13 -14.88 9.60 4.07
C THR A 13 -15.87 9.90 5.18
N THR A 14 -17.16 9.84 4.89
CA THR A 14 -18.21 9.87 5.91
C THR A 14 -18.31 8.48 6.56
N GLY A 15 -18.62 8.42 7.87
CA GLY A 15 -18.65 7.18 8.65
C GLY A 15 -19.71 6.14 8.27
N ASP A 16 -20.61 6.50 7.36
CA ASP A 16 -21.70 5.66 6.82
C ASP A 16 -21.26 4.73 5.68
N ARG A 17 -20.10 4.97 5.07
CA ARG A 17 -19.59 4.13 3.97
C ARG A 17 -19.33 2.69 4.40
N SER A 18 -19.63 1.77 3.50
CA SER A 18 -19.24 0.37 3.59
C SER A 18 -17.72 0.22 3.48
N ARG A 19 -17.19 -0.90 3.96
CA ARG A 19 -15.75 -1.18 3.88
C ARG A 19 -15.30 -1.26 2.42
N GLU A 20 -16.12 -1.88 1.59
CA GLU A 20 -15.92 -2.09 0.16
C GLU A 20 -15.78 -0.75 -0.56
N GLU A 21 -16.58 0.25 -0.20
CA GLU A 21 -16.49 1.60 -0.74
C GLU A 21 -15.21 2.33 -0.32
N LEU A 22 -14.75 2.12 0.91
CA LEU A 22 -13.50 2.72 1.40
C LEU A 22 -12.29 2.09 0.73
N ILE A 23 -12.23 0.76 0.68
CA ILE A 23 -11.23 0.03 -0.08
C ILE A 23 -11.24 0.55 -1.51
N PHE A 24 -12.40 0.56 -2.18
CA PHE A 24 -12.51 1.06 -3.55
C PHE A 24 -12.01 2.51 -3.71
N ALA A 25 -12.40 3.42 -2.82
CA ALA A 25 -11.96 4.82 -2.88
C ALA A 25 -10.44 4.93 -2.76
N THR A 26 -9.83 4.24 -1.80
CA THR A 26 -8.37 4.20 -1.62
C THR A 26 -7.67 3.60 -2.84
N LEU A 27 -8.26 2.57 -3.45
CA LEU A 27 -7.68 1.83 -4.57
C LEU A 27 -7.89 2.51 -5.94
N SER A 28 -8.79 3.48 -6.02
CA SER A 28 -9.12 4.25 -7.24
C SER A 28 -8.27 5.51 -7.39
N LEU A 29 -7.53 5.90 -6.36
CA LEU A 29 -6.60 7.01 -6.45
C LEU A 29 -5.40 6.62 -7.32
N PRO A 30 -4.92 7.50 -8.21
CA PRO A 30 -3.65 7.28 -8.90
C PRO A 30 -2.53 7.32 -7.87
N ILE A 31 -1.91 6.16 -7.61
CA ILE A 31 -0.78 6.03 -6.70
C ILE A 31 0.49 6.15 -7.52
N GLU A 32 1.16 7.30 -7.42
CA GLU A 32 2.51 7.46 -7.93
C GLU A 32 3.45 6.68 -7.01
N THR A 33 4.12 5.67 -7.57
CA THR A 33 5.06 4.83 -6.82
C THR A 33 6.46 5.40 -6.98
N ASP A 34 7.12 5.73 -5.86
CA ASP A 34 8.52 6.14 -5.88
C ASP A 34 9.39 4.98 -6.38
N THR A 35 10.25 5.27 -7.37
CA THR A 35 11.08 4.28 -8.04
C THR A 35 12.03 3.56 -7.08
N ARG A 36 12.45 4.21 -5.97
CA ARG A 36 13.33 3.61 -4.96
C ARG A 36 12.68 2.48 -4.16
N VAL A 37 11.36 2.49 -4.04
CA VAL A 37 10.58 1.45 -3.33
C VAL A 37 9.67 0.65 -4.26
N ALA A 38 9.76 0.86 -5.58
CA ALA A 38 8.89 0.23 -6.55
C ALA A 38 8.97 -1.31 -6.52
N GLY A 39 10.15 -1.87 -6.25
CA GLY A 39 10.33 -3.32 -6.07
C GLY A 39 9.51 -3.87 -4.91
N LEU A 40 9.60 -3.23 -3.74
CA LEU A 40 8.83 -3.57 -2.55
C LEU A 40 7.32 -3.41 -2.78
N VAL A 41 6.90 -2.28 -3.34
CA VAL A 41 5.48 -2.02 -3.65
C VAL A 41 4.92 -3.08 -4.59
N ARG A 42 5.69 -3.54 -5.58
CA ARG A 42 5.27 -4.61 -6.48
C ARG A 42 5.10 -5.94 -5.74
N VAL A 43 6.02 -6.30 -4.86
CA VAL A 43 5.92 -7.52 -4.03
C VAL A 43 4.71 -7.48 -3.13
N LEU A 44 4.52 -6.38 -2.41
CA LEU A 44 3.37 -6.21 -1.51
C LEU A 44 2.04 -6.34 -2.25
N ASN A 45 1.93 -5.76 -3.45
CA ASN A 45 0.70 -5.86 -4.24
C ASN A 45 0.48 -7.25 -4.87
N ASN A 46 1.52 -8.08 -4.96
CA ASN A 46 1.42 -9.48 -5.38
C ASN A 46 0.98 -10.41 -4.23
N LEU A 47 1.05 -9.96 -2.97
CA LEU A 47 0.49 -10.72 -1.86
C LEU A 47 -1.04 -10.75 -1.95
N PRO A 48 -1.71 -11.87 -1.60
CA PRO A 48 -3.16 -11.92 -1.50
C PRO A 48 -3.71 -10.80 -0.62
N ASP A 49 -4.77 -10.14 -1.09
CA ASP A 49 -5.60 -9.22 -0.29
C ASP A 49 -4.91 -8.00 0.34
N VAL A 50 -3.65 -7.76 -0.02
CA VAL A 50 -2.88 -6.55 0.31
C VAL A 50 -2.96 -5.55 -0.83
N TYR A 51 -3.07 -4.27 -0.49
CA TYR A 51 -3.08 -3.20 -1.47
C TYR A 51 -2.35 -1.96 -0.97
N THR A 52 -1.30 -1.55 -1.68
CA THR A 52 -0.59 -0.32 -1.34
C THR A 52 -1.42 0.91 -1.69
N CYS A 53 -1.30 1.97 -0.87
CA CYS A 53 -2.05 3.22 -0.96
C CYS A 53 -1.14 4.44 -1.19
N SER A 54 0.07 4.41 -0.63
CA SER A 54 1.07 5.48 -0.75
C SER A 54 2.45 4.92 -0.46
N SER A 55 3.50 5.54 -1.01
CA SER A 55 4.88 5.13 -0.79
C SER A 55 5.85 6.28 -1.05
N CYS A 56 6.95 6.34 -0.30
CA CYS A 56 8.09 7.23 -0.56
C CYS A 56 9.38 6.50 -0.21
N GLY A 57 10.41 6.62 -1.04
CA GLY A 57 11.70 5.95 -0.83
C GLY A 57 12.81 6.86 -0.30
N GLY A 58 12.45 8.01 0.27
CA GLY A 58 13.40 8.96 0.82
C GLY A 58 13.96 9.92 -0.22
N HIS A 59 14.14 11.18 0.18
CA HIS A 59 14.68 12.23 -0.68
C HIS A 59 15.60 13.18 0.10
N SER A 60 16.64 13.65 -0.58
CA SER A 60 17.54 14.71 -0.06
C SER A 60 16.88 16.09 -0.04
N ASP A 61 15.93 16.35 -0.94
CA ASP A 61 15.10 17.56 -0.96
C ASP A 61 13.62 17.23 -0.72
N LEU A 62 13.07 17.83 0.34
CA LEU A 62 11.71 17.62 0.81
C LEU A 62 10.72 18.66 0.27
N ARG A 63 11.19 19.70 -0.43
CA ARG A 63 10.32 20.77 -0.94
C ARG A 63 9.44 20.27 -2.08
N ASP A 64 8.22 20.78 -2.15
CA ASP A 64 7.21 20.50 -3.18
C ASP A 64 6.83 19.01 -3.35
N ARG A 65 7.00 18.20 -2.30
CA ARG A 65 6.61 16.78 -2.25
C ARG A 65 5.47 16.56 -1.28
N GLU A 66 4.59 15.61 -1.60
CA GLU A 66 3.51 15.19 -0.73
C GLU A 66 4.03 14.12 0.25
N ASN A 67 3.99 14.41 1.56
CA ASN A 67 4.44 13.52 2.65
C ASN A 67 5.86 12.93 2.47
N PRO A 68 6.90 13.70 2.15
CA PRO A 68 8.23 13.14 1.93
C PRO A 68 8.87 12.67 3.24
N VAL A 69 9.69 11.61 3.14
CA VAL A 69 10.61 11.20 4.21
C VAL A 69 12.06 11.53 3.81
N PRO A 70 12.95 11.79 4.78
CA PRO A 70 14.35 12.09 4.49
C PRO A 70 15.06 10.91 3.82
N GLU A 71 16.21 11.21 3.20
CA GLU A 71 17.10 10.17 2.69
C GLU A 71 17.53 9.20 3.81
N GLY A 72 17.68 7.91 3.48
CA GLY A 72 17.88 6.84 4.46
C GLY A 72 16.60 6.34 5.13
N TYR A 73 15.44 6.92 4.80
CA TYR A 73 14.14 6.49 5.29
C TYR A 73 13.25 6.09 4.11
N PHE A 74 12.32 5.18 4.34
CA PHE A 74 11.24 4.91 3.41
C PHE A 74 9.95 4.60 4.14
N TYR A 75 8.83 4.77 3.42
CA TYR A 75 7.57 4.21 3.86
C TYR A 75 6.75 3.58 2.75
N VAL A 76 5.91 2.63 3.13
CA VAL A 76 4.80 2.13 2.33
C VAL A 76 3.55 2.05 3.20
N GLN A 77 2.46 2.67 2.77
CA GLN A 77 1.15 2.53 3.38
C GLN A 77 0.31 1.54 2.57
N PHE A 78 -0.44 0.68 3.25
CA PHE A 78 -1.30 -0.31 2.60
C PHE A 78 -2.55 -0.61 3.42
N ILE A 79 -3.55 -1.18 2.76
CA ILE A 79 -4.74 -1.76 3.37
C ILE A 79 -4.78 -3.26 3.10
N LEU A 80 -5.53 -3.98 3.93
CA LEU A 80 -5.79 -5.41 3.75
C LEU A 80 -7.28 -5.73 3.82
N GLU A 81 -7.73 -6.73 3.07
CA GLU A 81 -9.04 -7.35 3.30
C GLU A 81 -8.97 -8.28 4.52
N PRO A 82 -10.03 -8.36 5.34
CA PRO A 82 -10.01 -9.08 6.62
C PRO A 82 -10.26 -10.57 6.40
N THR A 83 -9.66 -11.12 5.36
CA THR A 83 -9.77 -12.52 4.95
C THR A 83 -8.65 -13.32 5.60
N GLU A 84 -8.79 -14.63 5.63
CA GLU A 84 -7.71 -15.52 6.07
C GLU A 84 -6.42 -15.26 5.28
N SER A 85 -6.52 -15.12 3.95
CA SER A 85 -5.41 -14.78 3.06
C SER A 85 -4.81 -13.41 3.36
N GLY A 86 -5.62 -12.41 3.70
CA GLY A 86 -5.14 -11.07 4.08
C GLY A 86 -4.39 -11.07 5.40
N PHE A 87 -4.88 -11.80 6.41
CA PHE A 87 -4.16 -12.01 7.67
C PHE A 87 -2.87 -12.80 7.47
N PHE A 88 -2.89 -13.81 6.59
CA PHE A 88 -1.70 -14.57 6.24
C PHE A 88 -0.63 -13.67 5.60
N SER A 89 -1.02 -12.83 4.64
CA SER A 89 -0.13 -11.82 4.04
C SER A 89 0.43 -10.86 5.08
N LEU A 90 -0.38 -10.40 6.05
CA LEU A 90 0.10 -9.53 7.12
C LEU A 90 1.16 -10.23 7.99
N GLY A 91 0.96 -11.51 8.30
CA GLY A 91 1.94 -12.32 9.04
C GLY A 91 3.27 -12.44 8.30
N ILE A 92 3.25 -12.61 6.98
CA ILE A 92 4.46 -12.61 6.13
C ILE A 92 5.18 -11.26 6.20
N ILE A 93 4.45 -10.16 6.02
CA ILE A 93 5.02 -8.81 6.02
C ILE A 93 5.66 -8.49 7.38
N ASP A 94 4.96 -8.81 8.48
CA ASP A 94 5.46 -8.60 9.83
C ASP A 94 6.69 -9.44 10.15
N LEU A 95 6.66 -10.74 9.83
CA LEU A 95 7.81 -11.61 10.06
C LEU A 95 9.03 -11.19 9.23
N ALA A 96 8.83 -10.85 7.95
CA ALA A 96 9.90 -10.36 7.10
C ALA A 96 10.53 -9.08 7.66
N ALA A 97 9.73 -8.17 8.22
CA ALA A 97 10.25 -6.94 8.82
C ALA A 97 11.16 -7.25 10.02
N ARG A 98 10.71 -8.16 10.89
CA ARG A 98 11.47 -8.61 12.06
C ARG A 98 12.75 -9.36 11.70
N ASN A 99 12.74 -10.13 10.60
CA ASN A 99 13.90 -10.87 10.14
C ASN A 99 14.98 -9.96 9.51
N VAL A 100 14.55 -8.92 8.79
CA VAL A 100 15.47 -8.01 8.08
C VAL A 100 16.10 -7.01 9.03
N ASP A 101 15.30 -6.24 9.78
CA ASP A 101 15.81 -5.28 10.75
C ASP A 101 14.72 -4.94 11.78
N ASN A 102 14.70 -5.67 12.89
CA ASN A 102 13.71 -5.47 13.96
C ASN A 102 13.79 -4.10 14.66
N GLU A 103 14.91 -3.38 14.53
CA GLU A 103 15.10 -2.09 15.20
C GLU A 103 14.68 -0.92 14.31
N ASN A 104 14.99 -0.99 13.01
CA ASN A 104 14.79 0.11 12.07
C ASN A 104 13.65 -0.11 11.07
N LEU A 105 13.10 -1.32 10.96
CA LEU A 105 11.97 -1.65 10.10
C LEU A 105 10.76 -2.07 10.93
N ALA A 106 9.67 -1.30 10.83
CA ALA A 106 8.46 -1.54 11.61
C ALA A 106 7.20 -1.55 10.75
N VAL A 107 6.30 -2.48 11.05
CA VAL A 107 4.93 -2.52 10.53
C VAL A 107 3.99 -2.00 11.62
N LYS A 108 3.28 -0.92 11.35
CA LYS A 108 2.40 -0.25 12.32
C LYS A 108 1.00 -0.07 11.76
N VAL A 109 0.01 -0.07 12.64
CA VAL A 109 -1.32 0.42 12.28
C VAL A 109 -1.28 1.96 12.25
N LEU A 110 -1.69 2.54 11.13
CA LEU A 110 -1.89 3.98 10.98
C LEU A 110 -3.26 4.21 10.35
N ASN A 111 -4.32 4.21 11.15
CA ASN A 111 -5.65 4.51 10.63
C ASN A 111 -5.80 6.03 10.44
N CYS A 112 -5.69 6.49 9.19
CA CYS A 112 -5.95 7.88 8.82
C CYS A 112 -7.44 8.14 8.53
N THR A 113 -8.33 7.18 8.81
CA THR A 113 -9.77 7.31 8.62
C THR A 113 -10.48 7.37 9.96
N ASP A 114 -11.60 8.07 10.01
CA ASP A 114 -12.57 8.06 11.10
C ASP A 114 -13.53 6.86 11.03
N ASN A 115 -13.30 5.93 10.08
CA ASN A 115 -14.14 4.77 9.87
C ASN A 115 -13.46 3.49 10.43
N PRO A 116 -14.01 2.88 11.49
CA PRO A 116 -13.41 1.71 12.12
C PRO A 116 -13.46 0.45 11.23
N LYS A 117 -14.18 0.48 10.10
CA LYS A 117 -14.30 -0.64 9.16
C LYS A 117 -13.10 -0.76 8.22
N LEU A 118 -12.24 0.26 8.15
CA LEU A 118 -10.99 0.22 7.40
C LEU A 118 -9.81 0.38 8.35
N VAL A 119 -8.84 -0.53 8.25
CA VAL A 119 -7.56 -0.41 8.96
C VAL A 119 -6.46 -0.23 7.93
N MET A 120 -5.71 0.85 8.08
CA MET A 120 -4.53 1.15 7.28
C MET A 120 -3.26 0.79 8.05
N PHE A 121 -2.31 0.22 7.33
CA PHE A 121 -1.01 -0.19 7.84
C PHE A 121 0.09 0.65 7.20
N HIS A 122 1.18 0.80 7.93
CA HIS A 122 2.30 1.63 7.58
C HIS A 122 3.59 0.87 7.87
N ILE A 123 4.35 0.61 6.82
CA ILE A 123 5.71 0.08 6.88
C ILE A 123 6.66 1.28 6.91
N LEU A 124 7.50 1.38 7.92
CA LEU A 124 8.50 2.44 8.06
C LEU A 124 9.88 1.81 8.19
N GLY A 125 10.75 2.07 7.21
CA GLY A 125 12.18 1.78 7.28
C GLY A 125 12.97 3.05 7.58
N LYS A 126 14.00 2.94 8.42
CA LYS A 126 14.87 4.04 8.87
C LYS A 126 16.33 3.67 8.73
N GLU A 127 17.21 4.64 8.94
CA GLU A 127 18.66 4.43 9.11
C GLU A 127 19.30 3.56 8.01
N GLY A 128 18.81 3.68 6.77
CA GLY A 128 19.39 3.01 5.60
C GLY A 128 18.90 1.58 5.35
N VAL A 129 17.83 1.10 6.01
CA VAL A 129 17.22 -0.20 5.68
C VAL A 129 16.91 -0.29 4.18
N ASP A 130 17.33 -1.38 3.55
CA ASP A 130 17.11 -1.61 2.13
C ASP A 130 15.69 -2.17 1.86
N PRO A 131 14.81 -1.44 1.15
CA PRO A 131 13.51 -1.96 0.75
C PRO A 131 13.61 -3.18 -0.18
N GLY A 132 14.74 -3.36 -0.87
CA GLY A 132 15.04 -4.52 -1.70
C GLY A 132 15.22 -5.81 -0.89
N GLU A 133 16.03 -5.77 0.17
CA GLU A 133 16.20 -6.90 1.10
C GLU A 133 14.87 -7.32 1.73
N PHE A 134 14.07 -6.34 2.15
CA PHE A 134 12.73 -6.61 2.67
C PHE A 134 11.80 -7.24 1.63
N ALA A 135 11.86 -6.79 0.38
CA ALA A 135 11.10 -7.40 -0.71
C ALA A 135 11.53 -8.83 -1.02
N GLU A 136 12.83 -9.15 -0.93
CA GLU A 136 13.34 -10.52 -1.06
C GLU A 136 12.89 -11.43 0.09
N GLU A 137 12.93 -10.94 1.33
CA GLU A 137 12.51 -11.74 2.48
C GLU A 137 11.01 -12.10 2.40
N ILE A 138 10.16 -11.16 2.00
CA ILE A 138 8.74 -11.46 1.74
C ILE A 138 8.58 -12.57 0.69
N ARG A 139 9.35 -12.52 -0.41
CA ARG A 139 9.32 -13.57 -1.44
C ARG A 139 9.80 -14.91 -0.91
N SER A 140 10.84 -14.91 -0.08
CA SER A 140 11.38 -16.11 0.56
C SER A 140 10.33 -16.80 1.43
N LEU A 141 9.67 -16.05 2.32
CA LEU A 141 8.59 -16.55 3.18
C LEU A 141 7.37 -17.02 2.38
N CYS A 142 7.00 -16.32 1.31
CA CYS A 142 5.93 -16.79 0.41
C CYS A 142 6.26 -18.16 -0.18
N LYS A 143 7.51 -18.37 -0.61
CA LYS A 143 7.96 -19.65 -1.16
C LYS A 143 7.98 -20.74 -0.10
N GLU A 144 8.48 -20.42 1.10
CA GLU A 144 8.53 -21.35 2.23
C GLU A 144 7.13 -21.86 2.60
N TRP A 145 6.14 -20.95 2.62
CA TRP A 145 4.77 -21.28 3.04
C TRP A 145 3.83 -21.59 1.89
N GLY A 146 4.34 -21.76 0.67
CA GLY A 146 3.56 -22.16 -0.50
C GLY A 146 2.51 -21.14 -0.96
N VAL A 147 2.72 -19.86 -0.70
CA VAL A 147 1.83 -18.77 -1.15
C VAL A 147 2.10 -18.47 -2.62
N SER A 148 1.08 -18.66 -3.47
CA SER A 148 1.14 -18.23 -4.86
C SER A 148 0.89 -16.72 -4.97
N CYS A 149 1.93 -16.01 -5.39
CA CYS A 149 1.90 -14.57 -5.67
C CYS A 149 1.73 -14.26 -7.17
N GLU A 150 1.70 -15.29 -8.03
CA GLU A 150 1.69 -15.14 -9.47
C GLU A 150 0.32 -14.64 -9.98
N GLY A 151 0.33 -13.58 -10.80
CA GLY A 151 -0.87 -13.01 -11.41
C GLY A 151 -1.84 -12.31 -10.45
N VAL A 152 -1.58 -12.32 -9.13
CA VAL A 152 -2.44 -11.70 -8.10
C VAL A 152 -2.63 -10.21 -8.36
N TYR A 153 -1.53 -9.48 -8.60
CA TYR A 153 -1.61 -8.05 -8.87
C TYR A 153 -2.37 -7.72 -10.16
N GLU A 154 -2.10 -8.44 -11.25
CA GLU A 154 -2.78 -8.22 -12.52
C GLU A 154 -4.28 -8.55 -12.44
N ARG A 155 -4.64 -9.61 -11.70
CA ARG A 155 -6.04 -9.94 -11.39
C ARG A 155 -6.70 -8.80 -10.62
N LYS A 156 -6.07 -8.32 -9.54
CA LYS A 156 -6.56 -7.19 -8.74
C LYS A 156 -6.75 -5.93 -9.58
N LYS A 157 -5.78 -5.61 -10.44
CA LYS A 157 -5.83 -4.47 -11.36
C LYS A 157 -6.97 -4.60 -12.38
N LYS A 158 -7.19 -5.79 -12.94
CA LYS A 158 -8.30 -6.07 -13.86
C LYS A 158 -9.66 -5.95 -13.16
N VAL A 159 -9.79 -6.50 -11.96
CA VAL A 159 -11.01 -6.40 -11.14
C VAL A 159 -11.34 -4.94 -10.82
N ARG A 160 -10.36 -4.15 -10.36
CA ARG A 160 -10.55 -2.71 -10.11
C ARG A 160 -11.03 -1.95 -11.34
N LYS A 161 -10.42 -2.20 -12.50
CA LYS A 161 -10.82 -1.57 -13.77
C LYS A 161 -12.26 -1.93 -14.14
N GLN A 162 -12.66 -3.19 -13.97
CA GLN A 162 -14.02 -3.63 -14.26
C GLN A 162 -15.04 -2.95 -13.34
N ILE A 163 -14.79 -2.94 -12.03
CA ILE A 163 -15.71 -2.31 -11.05
C ILE A 163 -15.86 -0.81 -11.34
N ALA A 164 -14.77 -0.12 -11.64
CA ALA A 164 -14.81 1.29 -12.00
C ALA A 164 -15.63 1.53 -13.28
N TYR A 165 -15.46 0.68 -14.30
CA TYR A 165 -16.24 0.73 -15.53
C TYR A 165 -17.74 0.51 -15.28
N ASP A 166 -18.10 -0.49 -14.47
CA ASP A 166 -19.50 -0.82 -14.16
C ASP A 166 -20.22 0.32 -13.43
N ARG A 167 -19.52 1.07 -12.57
CA ARG A 167 -20.09 2.26 -11.89
C ARG A 167 -20.31 3.44 -12.83
N ILE A 168 -19.39 3.68 -13.77
CA ILE A 168 -19.58 4.69 -14.82
C ILE A 168 -20.84 4.39 -15.63
N GLN A 169 -21.08 3.12 -15.96
CA GLN A 169 -22.28 2.69 -16.69
C GLN A 169 -23.57 2.85 -15.89
N LYS A 170 -23.51 2.74 -14.55
CA LYS A 170 -24.69 2.87 -13.67
C LYS A 170 -25.02 4.31 -13.25
N GLY A 171 -24.13 5.27 -13.51
CA GLY A 171 -24.33 6.67 -13.14
C GLY A 171 -24.09 6.97 -11.65
N ASP A 172 -23.37 6.11 -10.94
CA ASP A 172 -23.10 6.20 -9.49
C ASP A 172 -21.82 7.02 -9.15
N LEU A 173 -21.39 7.92 -10.04
CA LEU A 173 -20.20 8.78 -9.88
C LEU A 173 -20.58 10.26 -9.89
#